data_AF-A0A3S9MV79-F1
#
_entry.id   AF-A0A3S9MV79-F1
#
_cell.length_a   1.000
_cell.length_b   1.000
_cell.length_c   1.000
_cell.angle_alpha   90.00
_cell.angle_beta   90.00
_cell.angle_gamma   90.00
#
_symmetry.space_group_name_H-M   'P 1'
#
loop_
_entity.id
_entity.type
_entity.pdbx_description
1 polymer ?
#
loop_
_entity_poly.entity_id
_entity_poly.type
_entity_poly.pdbx_seq_one_letter_code
_entity_poly.pdbx_strand_id
1 'polypeptide(L)'
;MSLEAHRACILDEENCELPSSLDYVKDINDILDPLVGKWSGIANGKSYELNIEKYRENSADFAMDILGKQHKIIDLNTDEVIEDTFNVSIRSKRLRGHGITQGRNGNWFYDFFQLKSSECYIYGNVFITKIDDNTLKLFFQQYGSSQPTQEDCPSGFNQLYPDNMILTRVE
;
A
#
# COMPACT_ATOMS: atom_id res chain seq x y z
N MET A 1 -4.60 -7.86 20.19
CA MET A 1 -4.20 -8.92 19.22
C MET A 1 -3.03 -8.41 18.38
N SER A 2 -2.19 -9.26 17.78
CA SER A 2 -1.14 -8.81 16.82
C SER A 2 -1.71 -8.65 15.41
N LEU A 3 -1.03 -7.90 14.54
CA LEU A 3 -1.42 -7.76 13.12
C LEU A 3 -1.44 -9.11 12.38
N GLU A 4 -0.47 -9.99 12.66
CA GLU A 4 -0.36 -11.32 12.06
C GLU A 4 -1.50 -12.23 12.51
N ALA A 5 -1.80 -12.26 13.81
CA ALA A 5 -2.91 -13.05 14.35
C ALA A 5 -4.25 -12.57 13.79
N HIS A 6 -4.44 -11.25 13.70
CA HIS A 6 -5.64 -10.68 13.10
C HIS A 6 -5.77 -11.02 11.60
N ARG A 7 -4.67 -10.93 10.84
CA ARG A 7 -4.68 -11.30 9.42
C ARG A 7 -4.94 -12.79 9.22
N ALA A 8 -4.29 -13.65 10.00
CA ALA A 8 -4.48 -15.10 9.95
C ALA A 8 -5.94 -15.47 10.23
N CYS A 9 -6.56 -14.81 11.22
CA CYS A 9 -7.99 -14.95 11.49
C CYS A 9 -8.81 -14.56 10.26
N ILE A 10 -8.69 -13.34 9.72
CA ILE A 10 -9.53 -12.89 8.59
C ILE A 10 -9.44 -13.82 7.36
N LEU A 11 -8.29 -14.47 7.13
CA LEU A 11 -8.12 -15.42 6.02
C LEU A 11 -8.79 -16.78 6.26
N ASP A 12 -9.06 -17.14 7.52
CA ASP A 12 -9.82 -18.34 7.91
C ASP A 12 -11.30 -17.96 8.07
N GLU A 13 -11.95 -17.64 6.95
CA GLU A 13 -13.32 -17.12 6.90
C GLU A 13 -14.36 -17.99 7.62
N GLU A 14 -14.09 -19.29 7.79
CA GLU A 14 -14.99 -20.25 8.44
C GLU A 14 -14.77 -20.37 9.97
N ASN A 15 -13.55 -20.12 10.48
CA ASN A 15 -13.22 -20.34 11.90
C ASN A 15 -12.74 -19.09 12.64
N CYS A 16 -12.76 -17.94 11.98
CA CYS A 16 -12.34 -16.69 12.60
C CYS A 16 -13.45 -16.07 13.45
N GLU A 17 -13.32 -16.23 14.76
CA GLU A 17 -14.06 -15.44 15.74
C GLU A 17 -13.10 -14.45 16.42
N LEU A 18 -13.19 -13.18 16.03
CA LEU A 18 -12.49 -12.12 16.77
C LEU A 18 -13.10 -12.01 18.17
N PRO A 19 -12.28 -11.87 19.23
CA PRO A 19 -12.80 -11.69 20.58
C PRO A 19 -13.73 -10.48 20.64
N SER A 20 -14.90 -10.63 21.27
CA SER A 20 -15.87 -9.53 21.44
C SER A 20 -15.33 -8.36 22.26
N SER A 21 -14.27 -8.59 23.05
CA SER A 21 -13.55 -7.57 23.81
C SER A 21 -12.30 -7.05 23.09
N LEU A 22 -12.11 -7.34 21.80
CA LEU A 22 -10.97 -6.84 21.04
C LEU A 22 -11.07 -5.32 20.92
N ASP A 23 -10.17 -4.62 21.59
CA ASP A 23 -10.07 -3.17 21.58
C ASP A 23 -9.01 -2.67 20.60
N TYR A 24 -7.96 -3.47 20.36
CA TYR A 24 -6.80 -3.06 19.58
C TYR A 24 -6.04 -4.22 18.92
N VAL A 25 -5.81 -4.08 17.62
CA VAL A 25 -4.84 -4.85 16.83
C VAL A 25 -3.53 -4.07 16.69
N LYS A 26 -2.46 -4.59 17.31
CA LYS A 26 -1.17 -3.91 17.47
C LYS A 26 -0.10 -4.49 16.55
N ASP A 27 0.81 -3.62 16.11
CA ASP A 27 2.09 -4.03 15.55
C ASP A 27 3.04 -4.46 16.69
N ILE A 28 2.90 -5.70 17.16
CA ILE A 28 3.65 -6.19 18.35
C ILE A 28 5.10 -6.54 18.02
N ASN A 29 5.36 -6.96 16.78
CA ASN A 29 6.67 -7.44 16.33
C ASN A 29 7.42 -6.39 15.50
N ASP A 30 6.94 -5.14 15.53
CA ASP A 30 7.49 -4.00 14.78
C ASP A 30 7.68 -4.33 13.28
N ILE A 31 6.75 -5.08 12.70
CA ILE A 31 6.84 -5.49 11.28
C ILE A 31 6.55 -4.32 10.34
N LEU A 32 5.91 -3.25 10.83
CA LEU A 32 5.64 -2.06 10.04
C LEU A 32 6.79 -1.04 10.10
N ASP A 33 7.54 -1.00 11.21
CA ASP A 33 8.58 0.01 11.45
C ASP A 33 9.66 0.08 10.38
N PRO A 34 10.15 -1.05 9.84
CA PRO A 34 11.15 -0.99 8.77
C PRO A 34 10.64 -0.32 7.48
N LEU A 35 9.32 -0.23 7.29
CA LEU A 35 8.70 0.39 6.12
C LEU A 35 8.51 1.90 6.29
N VAL A 36 8.54 2.40 7.53
CA VAL A 36 8.35 3.82 7.85
C VAL A 36 9.54 4.65 7.37
N GLY A 37 9.24 5.77 6.73
CA GLY A 37 10.22 6.73 6.26
C GLY A 37 9.92 7.29 4.87
N LYS A 38 10.88 8.06 4.37
CA LYS A 38 10.86 8.58 3.00
C LYS A 38 11.67 7.67 2.10
N TRP A 39 11.12 7.43 0.91
CA TRP A 39 11.67 6.49 -0.05
C TRP A 39 11.61 7.08 -1.44
N SER A 40 12.60 6.76 -2.27
CA SER A 40 12.63 7.16 -3.68
C SER A 40 13.00 6.00 -4.59
N GLY A 41 12.50 6.01 -5.82
CA GLY A 41 12.82 4.99 -6.81
C GLY A 41 12.54 5.49 -8.22
N ILE A 42 13.12 4.80 -9.19
CA ILE A 42 12.90 5.07 -10.62
C ILE A 42 12.51 3.76 -11.28
N ALA A 43 11.43 3.79 -12.06
CA ALA A 43 10.96 2.65 -12.83
C ALA A 43 10.16 3.12 -14.03
N ASN A 44 10.31 2.42 -15.17
CA ASN A 44 9.54 2.65 -16.39
C ASN A 44 9.48 4.13 -16.82
N GLY A 45 10.61 4.84 -16.74
CA GLY A 45 10.72 6.26 -17.12
C GLY A 45 10.05 7.24 -16.16
N LYS A 46 9.67 6.82 -14.96
CA LYS A 46 9.07 7.66 -13.93
C LYS A 46 9.90 7.65 -12.65
N SER A 47 9.96 8.79 -11.97
CA SER A 47 10.46 8.87 -10.59
C SER A 47 9.30 8.79 -9.61
N TYR A 48 9.58 8.18 -8.47
CA TYR A 48 8.64 7.94 -7.39
C TYR A 48 9.27 8.44 -6.10
N GLU A 49 8.54 9.27 -5.37
CA GLU A 49 8.84 9.65 -3.99
C GLU A 49 7.69 9.18 -3.12
N LEU A 50 8.00 8.48 -2.02
CA LEU A 50 7.01 8.00 -1.06
C LEU A 50 7.34 8.54 0.33
N ASN A 51 6.30 8.89 1.09
CA ASN A 51 6.38 9.07 2.53
C ASN A 51 5.42 8.09 3.20
N ILE A 52 5.97 7.19 4.01
CA ILE A 52 5.23 6.14 4.70
C ILE A 52 5.28 6.41 6.19
N GLU A 53 4.11 6.52 6.82
CA GLU A 53 3.98 6.76 8.26
C GLU A 53 3.08 5.72 8.92
N LYS A 54 3.49 5.29 10.12
CA LYS A 54 2.68 4.44 10.99
C LYS A 54 1.77 5.30 11.86
N TYR A 55 0.50 4.93 11.96
CA TYR A 55 -0.43 5.56 12.88
C TYR A 55 -1.51 4.59 13.37
N ARG A 56 -2.10 4.93 14.51
CA ARG A 56 -3.29 4.26 15.02
C ARG A 56 -4.53 4.82 14.33
N GLU A 57 -5.29 3.91 13.75
CA GLU A 57 -6.60 4.15 13.19
C GLU A 57 -7.68 3.56 14.09
N ASN A 58 -8.75 4.33 14.33
CA ASN A 58 -9.90 3.86 15.11
C ASN A 58 -11.03 3.49 14.15
N SER A 59 -11.53 2.26 14.21
CA SER A 59 -12.80 1.87 13.60
C SER A 59 -13.93 1.92 14.63
N ALA A 60 -15.16 1.58 14.22
CA ALA A 60 -16.28 1.44 15.15
C ALA A 60 -16.07 0.29 16.15
N ASP A 61 -15.28 -0.71 15.76
CA ASP A 61 -15.14 -1.97 16.49
C ASP A 61 -13.85 -2.02 17.32
N PHE A 62 -12.72 -1.57 16.75
CA PHE A 62 -11.41 -1.61 17.40
C PHE A 62 -10.43 -0.61 16.79
N ALA A 63 -9.34 -0.34 17.50
CA ALA A 63 -8.20 0.39 16.96
C ALA A 63 -7.22 -0.55 16.25
N MET A 64 -6.47 -0.06 15.26
CA MET A 64 -5.44 -0.83 14.56
C MET A 64 -4.23 0.01 14.21
N ASP A 65 -3.03 -0.56 14.34
CA ASP A 65 -1.82 0.02 13.77
C ASP A 65 -1.78 -0.22 12.26
N ILE A 66 -1.66 0.87 11.51
CA ILE A 66 -1.63 0.83 10.04
C ILE A 66 -0.56 1.79 9.51
N LEU A 67 -0.19 1.60 8.25
CA LEU A 67 0.56 2.57 7.47
C LEU A 67 -0.36 3.38 6.55
N GLY A 68 -0.03 4.65 6.41
CA GLY A 68 -0.45 5.49 5.29
C GLY A 68 0.74 5.77 4.38
N LYS A 69 0.47 5.98 3.09
CA LYS A 69 1.49 6.27 2.08
C LYS A 69 1.08 7.47 1.25
N GLN A 70 1.78 8.58 1.44
CA GLN A 70 1.82 9.65 0.45
C GLN A 70 2.83 9.29 -0.64
N HIS A 71 2.57 9.79 -1.84
CA HIS A 71 3.45 9.63 -2.99
C HIS A 71 3.40 10.83 -3.92
N LYS A 72 4.52 11.02 -4.64
CA LYS A 72 4.65 11.87 -5.81
C LYS A 72 5.28 11.09 -6.95
N ILE A 73 4.75 11.25 -8.16
CA ILE A 73 5.17 10.53 -9.35
C ILE A 73 5.37 11.54 -10.47
N ILE A 74 6.55 11.52 -11.09
CA ILE A 74 6.93 12.45 -12.15
C ILE A 74 7.40 11.64 -13.36
N ASP A 75 6.90 11.99 -14.55
CA ASP A 75 7.46 11.47 -15.81
C ASP A 75 8.83 12.09 -16.07
N LEU A 76 9.87 11.27 -16.19
CA LEU A 76 11.25 11.75 -16.34
C LEU A 76 11.56 12.26 -17.75
N ASN A 77 10.70 12.01 -18.74
CA ASN A 77 10.90 12.51 -20.10
C ASN A 77 10.29 13.89 -20.28
N THR A 78 9.16 14.17 -19.61
CA THR A 78 8.40 15.42 -19.77
C THR A 78 8.47 16.35 -18.56
N ASP A 79 9.01 15.90 -17.44
CA ASP A 79 8.96 16.56 -16.12
C ASP A 79 7.52 16.81 -15.61
N GLU A 80 6.53 16.11 -16.16
CA GLU A 80 5.13 16.24 -15.76
C GLU A 80 4.84 15.51 -14.44
N VAL A 81 4.15 16.18 -13.52
CA VAL A 81 3.64 15.56 -12.29
C VAL A 81 2.40 14.73 -12.61
N ILE A 82 2.55 13.40 -12.61
CA ILE A 82 1.46 12.45 -12.86
C ILE A 82 0.52 12.39 -11.66
N GLU A 83 1.09 12.38 -10.45
CA GLU A 83 0.33 12.45 -9.22
C GLU A 83 1.18 13.03 -8.09
N ASP A 84 0.56 13.85 -7.25
CA ASP A 84 1.13 14.33 -6.00
C ASP A 84 0.06 14.28 -4.92
N THR A 85 0.37 13.60 -3.82
CA THR A 85 -0.53 13.40 -2.69
C THR A 85 0.03 13.94 -1.38
N PHE A 86 1.16 14.67 -1.41
CA PHE A 86 1.77 15.24 -0.21
C PHE A 86 0.90 16.33 0.44
N ASN A 87 -0.02 16.92 -0.31
CA ASN A 87 -1.03 17.85 0.21
C ASN A 87 -2.28 17.14 0.77
N VAL A 88 -2.41 15.83 0.58
CA VAL A 88 -3.51 15.02 1.11
C VAL A 88 -3.07 14.48 2.47
N SER A 89 -3.96 14.53 3.47
CA SER A 89 -3.69 13.92 4.77
C SER A 89 -3.29 12.45 4.60
N ILE A 90 -2.17 12.04 5.20
CA ILE A 90 -1.68 10.65 5.17
C ILE A 90 -2.69 9.66 5.77
N ARG A 91 -3.62 10.15 6.61
CA ARG A 91 -4.72 9.38 7.19
C ARG A 91 -5.95 9.28 6.29
N SER A 92 -5.91 9.86 5.09
CA SER A 92 -7.00 9.76 4.12
C SER A 92 -7.25 8.30 3.76
N LYS A 93 -8.53 7.92 3.64
CA LYS A 93 -8.94 6.57 3.23
C LYS A 93 -8.29 6.11 1.92
N ARG A 94 -7.92 7.05 1.03
CA ARG A 94 -7.27 6.74 -0.25
C ARG A 94 -5.78 6.35 -0.13
N LEU A 95 -5.12 6.76 0.96
CA LEU A 95 -3.68 6.54 1.18
C LEU A 95 -3.40 5.48 2.25
N ARG A 96 -4.45 5.06 2.95
CA ARG A 96 -4.42 4.06 4.01
C ARG A 96 -4.14 2.66 3.44
N GLY A 97 -3.29 1.90 4.11
CA GLY A 97 -3.15 0.48 3.84
C GLY A 97 -4.19 -0.39 4.51
N HIS A 98 -4.28 -1.62 4.02
CA HIS A 98 -5.32 -2.59 4.36
C HIS A 98 -4.80 -3.71 5.29
N GLY A 99 -3.52 -3.64 5.67
CA GLY A 99 -2.88 -4.54 6.60
C GLY A 99 -1.75 -5.31 5.94
N ILE A 100 -1.39 -6.43 6.58
CA ILE A 100 -0.28 -7.27 6.16
C ILE A 100 -0.78 -8.53 5.44
N THR A 101 0.04 -9.10 4.58
CA THR A 101 -0.18 -10.40 3.94
C THR A 101 1.12 -11.20 3.97
N GLN A 102 1.02 -12.49 4.27
CA GLN A 102 2.18 -13.38 4.21
C GLN A 102 2.30 -13.95 2.79
N GLY A 103 3.46 -13.79 2.17
CA GLY A 103 3.79 -14.47 0.93
C GLY A 103 4.14 -15.94 1.16
N ARG A 104 4.21 -16.69 0.06
CA ARG A 104 4.51 -18.14 0.06
C ARG A 104 5.85 -18.51 0.71
N ASN A 105 6.79 -17.56 0.77
CA ASN A 105 8.12 -17.76 1.36
C ASN A 105 8.20 -17.28 2.83
N GLY A 106 7.07 -16.96 3.46
CA GLY A 106 7.01 -16.45 4.84
C GLY A 106 7.22 -14.94 4.99
N ASN A 107 7.61 -14.24 3.91
CA ASN A 107 7.80 -12.78 3.92
C ASN A 107 6.48 -12.04 4.11
N TRP A 108 6.48 -11.01 4.96
CA TRP A 108 5.34 -10.13 5.12
C TRP A 108 5.39 -8.98 4.11
N PHE A 109 4.22 -8.69 3.55
CA PHE A 109 3.98 -7.57 2.68
C PHE A 109 2.93 -6.67 3.31
N TYR A 110 3.13 -5.37 3.26
CA TYR A 110 2.09 -4.42 3.61
C TYR A 110 1.37 -3.97 2.34
N ASP A 111 0.04 -3.97 2.38
CA ASP A 111 -0.84 -3.76 1.24
C ASP A 111 -1.47 -2.36 1.27
N PHE A 112 -1.37 -1.64 0.16
CA PHE A 112 -2.11 -0.42 -0.13
C PHE A 112 -3.00 -0.61 -1.36
N PHE A 113 -4.24 -0.13 -1.28
CA PHE A 113 -5.12 -0.12 -2.44
C PHE A 113 -4.80 1.04 -3.36
N GLN A 114 -4.76 0.77 -4.67
CA GLN A 114 -4.80 1.78 -5.70
C GLN A 114 -6.24 1.92 -6.20
N LEU A 115 -6.92 2.96 -5.73
CA LEU A 115 -8.24 3.37 -6.22
C LEU A 115 -8.11 4.76 -6.84
N LYS A 116 -7.92 4.83 -8.16
CA LYS A 116 -8.07 6.07 -8.93
C LYS A 116 -9.06 5.82 -10.07
N SER A 117 -10.33 5.70 -9.68
CA SER A 117 -11.42 5.28 -10.55
C SER A 117 -11.82 6.32 -11.60
N SER A 118 -11.59 7.61 -11.33
CA SER A 118 -12.03 8.71 -12.20
C SER A 118 -11.10 8.98 -13.39
N GLU A 119 -9.96 8.28 -13.51
CA GLU A 119 -8.90 8.62 -14.46
C GLU A 119 -8.28 7.40 -15.17
N CYS A 120 -9.07 6.33 -15.36
CA CYS A 120 -8.61 5.17 -16.14
C CYS A 120 -7.36 4.48 -15.61
N TYR A 121 -7.18 4.46 -14.29
CA TYR A 121 -6.10 3.70 -13.68
C TYR A 121 -6.51 2.28 -13.39
N ILE A 122 -5.56 1.37 -13.59
CA ILE A 122 -5.71 -0.04 -13.24
C ILE A 122 -5.89 -0.16 -11.72
N TYR A 123 -6.93 -0.84 -11.27
CA TYR A 123 -7.08 -1.17 -9.86
C TYR A 123 -6.20 -2.34 -9.47
N GLY A 124 -5.67 -2.28 -8.26
CA GLY A 124 -4.87 -3.35 -7.70
C GLY A 124 -4.31 -3.01 -6.34
N ASN A 125 -3.50 -3.93 -5.84
CA ASN A 125 -2.77 -3.79 -4.59
C ASN A 125 -1.33 -3.39 -4.89
N VAL A 126 -0.82 -2.46 -4.08
CA VAL A 126 0.60 -2.13 -4.00
C VAL A 126 1.13 -2.77 -2.74
N PHE A 127 2.01 -3.74 -2.92
CA PHE A 127 2.66 -4.44 -1.84
C PHE A 127 4.06 -3.92 -1.63
N ILE A 128 4.43 -3.71 -0.38
CA ILE A 128 5.76 -3.24 0.00
C ILE A 128 6.37 -4.21 1.02
N THR A 129 7.65 -4.51 0.84
CA THR A 129 8.42 -5.32 1.80
C THR A 129 9.85 -4.82 1.91
N LYS A 130 10.48 -5.11 3.04
CA LYS A 130 11.88 -4.79 3.31
C LYS A 130 12.80 -5.76 2.58
N ILE A 131 13.84 -5.24 1.93
CA ILE A 131 15.00 -6.02 1.49
C ILE A 131 16.12 -5.89 2.54
N ASP A 132 16.48 -4.66 2.88
CA ASP A 132 17.46 -4.30 3.91
C ASP A 132 17.05 -2.97 4.58
N ASP A 133 17.89 -2.41 5.45
CA ASP A 133 17.56 -1.19 6.23
C ASP A 133 17.30 0.05 5.36
N ASN A 134 17.88 0.10 4.16
CA ASN A 134 17.83 1.23 3.24
C ASN A 134 17.14 0.90 1.92
N THR A 135 16.59 -0.31 1.78
CA THR A 135 15.97 -0.78 0.53
C THR A 135 14.63 -1.45 0.77
N LEU A 136 13.60 -0.97 0.08
CA LEU A 136 12.31 -1.66 -0.04
C LEU A 136 12.12 -2.20 -1.45
N LYS A 137 11.33 -3.28 -1.54
CA LYS A 137 10.73 -3.73 -2.78
C LYS A 137 9.27 -3.35 -2.78
N LEU A 138 8.85 -2.70 -3.86
CA LEU A 138 7.45 -2.46 -4.19
C LEU A 138 7.06 -3.41 -5.33
N PHE A 139 5.89 -4.03 -5.24
CA PHE A 139 5.28 -4.73 -6.37
C PHE A 139 3.79 -4.40 -6.49
N PHE A 140 3.31 -4.32 -7.72
CA PHE A 140 1.90 -4.06 -8.01
C PHE A 140 1.22 -5.33 -8.50
N GLN A 141 0.05 -5.63 -7.96
CA GLN A 141 -0.80 -6.72 -8.41
C GLN A 141 -2.15 -6.18 -8.85
N GLN A 142 -2.43 -6.27 -10.14
CA GLN A 142 -3.70 -5.90 -10.73
C GLN A 142 -4.85 -6.82 -10.27
N TYR A 143 -6.04 -6.24 -10.08
CA TYR A 143 -7.27 -7.01 -9.92
C TYR A 143 -7.81 -7.48 -11.28
N GLY A 144 -7.99 -8.78 -11.45
CA GLY A 144 -8.35 -9.37 -12.75
C GLY A 144 -9.78 -9.09 -13.24
N SER A 145 -10.75 -8.80 -12.36
CA SER A 145 -12.18 -8.79 -12.71
C SER A 145 -12.89 -7.43 -12.59
N SER A 146 -12.22 -6.39 -12.09
CA SER A 146 -12.82 -5.08 -11.79
C SER A 146 -12.18 -3.93 -12.57
N GLN A 147 -11.63 -4.21 -13.75
CA GLN A 147 -11.05 -3.16 -14.60
C GLN A 147 -12.14 -2.23 -15.14
N PRO A 148 -11.84 -0.92 -15.30
CA PRO A 148 -12.70 -0.08 -16.13
C PRO A 148 -12.78 -0.71 -17.53
N THR A 149 -13.89 -0.55 -18.23
CA THR A 149 -14.04 -1.10 -19.57
C THR A 149 -13.35 -0.20 -20.60
N GLN A 150 -13.14 -0.70 -21.82
CA GLN A 150 -12.68 0.15 -22.94
C GLN A 150 -13.65 1.32 -23.20
N GLU A 151 -14.93 1.15 -22.87
CA GLU A 151 -15.95 2.20 -22.96
C GLU A 151 -15.73 3.29 -21.89
N ASP A 152 -15.34 2.89 -20.67
CA ASP A 152 -14.96 3.83 -19.60
C ASP A 152 -13.63 4.54 -19.91
N CYS A 153 -12.74 3.87 -20.65
CA CYS A 153 -11.36 4.30 -20.92
C CYS A 153 -10.94 4.14 -22.39
N PRO A 154 -11.44 5.00 -23.30
CA PRO A 154 -11.22 4.85 -24.74
C PRO A 154 -9.75 4.97 -25.14
N SER A 155 -8.97 5.75 -24.39
CA SER A 155 -7.53 5.98 -24.61
C SER A 155 -6.65 4.89 -23.99
N GLY A 156 -7.23 3.88 -23.36
CA GLY A 156 -6.52 2.82 -22.65
C GLY A 156 -6.36 3.08 -21.16
N PHE A 157 -5.72 2.13 -20.48
CA PHE A 157 -5.54 2.13 -19.03
C PHE A 157 -4.14 2.57 -18.64
N ASN A 158 -4.04 3.32 -17.55
CA ASN A 158 -2.78 3.75 -16.97
C ASN A 158 -2.44 2.91 -15.74
N GLN A 159 -1.21 2.41 -15.68
CA GLN A 159 -0.69 1.80 -14.47
C GLN A 159 0.19 2.81 -13.73
N LEU A 160 -0.24 3.20 -12.52
CA LEU A 160 0.46 4.22 -11.74
C LEU A 160 1.77 3.68 -11.15
N TYR A 161 1.71 2.53 -10.47
CA TYR A 161 2.89 1.82 -9.96
C TYR A 161 3.38 0.77 -10.94
N PRO A 162 4.69 0.57 -11.10
CA PRO A 162 5.22 -0.51 -11.92
C PRO A 162 4.95 -1.87 -11.27
N ASP A 163 5.01 -2.95 -12.05
CA ASP A 163 4.86 -4.33 -11.55
C ASP A 163 5.83 -4.62 -10.41
N ASN A 164 7.03 -4.06 -10.50
CA ASN A 164 8.08 -4.17 -9.51
C ASN A 164 9.02 -2.95 -9.57
N MET A 165 9.45 -2.48 -8.39
CA MET A 165 10.44 -1.42 -8.24
C MET A 165 11.24 -1.60 -6.95
N ILE A 166 12.48 -1.12 -6.99
CA ILE A 166 13.33 -0.94 -5.80
C ILE A 166 13.23 0.51 -5.36
N LEU A 167 13.03 0.68 -4.06
CA LEU A 167 12.97 1.98 -3.40
C LEU A 167 14.16 2.09 -2.45
N THR A 168 14.84 3.23 -2.46
CA THR A 168 15.96 3.55 -1.58
C THR A 168 15.53 4.62 -0.58
N ARG A 169 15.96 4.48 0.67
CA ARG A 169 15.65 5.45 1.73
C ARG A 169 16.23 6.82 1.38
N VAL A 170 15.47 7.87 1.68
CA VAL A 170 15.89 9.27 1.52
C VAL A 170 16.09 9.86 2.90
N GLU A 171 17.26 10.48 3.13
CA GLU A 171 17.61 11.17 4.38
C GLU A 171 16.80 12.47 4.57
#